data_AF-A0A7M1VNA4-F1
#
_entry.id   AF-A0A7M1VNA4-F1
#
_cell.length_a   1.000
_cell.length_b   1.000
_cell.length_c   1.000
_cell.angle_alpha   90.00
_cell.angle_beta   90.00
_cell.angle_gamma   90.00
#
_symmetry.space_group_name_H-M   'P 1'
#
loop_
_entity.id
_entity.type
_entity.pdbx_description
1 polymer ?
#
loop_
_entity_poly.entity_id
_entity_poly.type
_entity_poly.pdbx_seq_one_letter_code
_entity_poly.pdbx_strand_id
1 'polypeptide(L)'
;MPNLLRNFIFKVNNIFLVQVFCFILPYIYINSVYPMYEYMGFTYTRDLNIYSGITISFFAFIGSILLPKHIDKPTSLLFTVTFFLIYCPSVSMMYIVTNLEYEVILSNCLVLWACLLIIFTFSNINIPNISYKRLGITAFKTIFFSTLFISLLSIFIFYNFSFSNLMMVFDFSQTYDIREGFRDISVPQIVKYMFFAASKALVPLLFLYALKEKNKTLALLAFLIQVCIFAVSGHKSVFLGVILVYLSWQYLSRNGCIRVYSISLGLVVFCSISSILDWMFGYNFLVNIFTRRMILVPGMLSGMYYEFYFNNEYARLAYSLLSSVFPYNYSSTPPFVIGNYYFDSDFMSANVNYVASGFAEFGYLGMIVFVSLASVLYKSLDMAASNNKESSFVICALLLPTWVLVDSSLLTAMITHGLLLISIIVLFYPKFRERQSVN
;
A
#
# COMPACT_ATOMS: atom_id res chain seq x y z
N MET A 1 24.23 -20.05 -21.18
CA MET A 1 23.40 -18.98 -21.77
C MET A 1 23.98 -17.64 -21.38
N PRO A 2 24.36 -16.76 -22.33
CA PRO A 2 24.93 -15.46 -21.99
C PRO A 2 23.92 -14.64 -21.18
N ASN A 3 24.39 -13.96 -20.13
CA ASN A 3 23.56 -13.20 -19.17
C ASN A 3 22.60 -12.20 -19.85
N LEU A 4 22.94 -11.71 -21.05
CA LEU A 4 22.10 -10.85 -21.88
C LEU A 4 20.81 -11.56 -22.34
N LEU A 5 20.92 -12.80 -22.84
CA LEU A 5 19.77 -13.57 -23.31
C LEU A 5 18.81 -13.89 -22.15
N ARG A 6 19.36 -14.25 -20.98
CA ARG A 6 18.55 -14.51 -19.77
C ARG A 6 17.82 -13.26 -19.28
N ASN A 7 18.48 -12.11 -19.33
CA ASN A 7 17.89 -10.81 -18.98
C ASN A 7 16.80 -10.40 -19.97
N PHE A 8 17.00 -10.65 -21.27
CA PHE A 8 16.02 -10.39 -22.30
C PHE A 8 14.78 -11.27 -22.12
N ILE A 9 14.95 -12.58 -21.97
CA ILE A 9 13.84 -13.54 -21.74
C ILE A 9 13.05 -13.17 -20.48
N PHE A 10 13.73 -12.80 -19.39
CA PHE A 10 13.07 -12.33 -18.17
C PHE A 10 12.18 -11.10 -18.44
N LYS A 11 12.71 -10.09 -19.15
CA LYS A 11 11.94 -8.87 -19.46
C LYS A 11 10.73 -9.19 -20.33
N VAL A 12 10.91 -9.98 -21.40
CA VAL A 12 9.83 -10.36 -22.31
C VAL A 12 8.73 -11.12 -21.57
N ASN A 13 9.08 -12.12 -20.76
CA ASN A 13 8.09 -12.88 -19.99
C ASN A 13 7.37 -11.99 -18.96
N ASN A 14 8.09 -11.07 -18.32
CA ASN A 14 7.48 -10.15 -17.37
C ASN A 14 6.51 -9.17 -18.04
N ILE A 15 6.87 -8.64 -19.22
CA ILE A 15 5.98 -7.80 -20.04
C ILE A 15 4.70 -8.58 -20.38
N PHE A 16 4.83 -9.81 -20.87
CA PHE A 16 3.68 -10.66 -21.18
C PHE A 16 2.78 -10.88 -19.96
N LEU A 17 3.34 -11.23 -18.80
CA LEU A 17 2.56 -11.41 -17.57
C LEU A 17 1.84 -10.13 -17.14
N VAL A 18 2.49 -8.96 -17.26
CA VAL A 18 1.86 -7.68 -16.95
C VAL A 18 0.71 -7.39 -17.91
N GLN A 19 0.84 -7.69 -19.20
CA GLN A 19 -0.26 -7.55 -20.15
C GLN A 19 -1.46 -8.41 -19.73
N VAL A 20 -1.23 -9.70 -19.46
CA VAL A 20 -2.28 -10.61 -18.97
C VAL A 20 -2.92 -10.07 -17.70
N PHE A 21 -2.11 -9.56 -16.76
CA PHE A 21 -2.61 -8.94 -15.53
C PHE A 21 -3.48 -7.71 -15.82
N CYS A 22 -3.07 -6.78 -16.67
CA CYS A 22 -3.89 -5.60 -16.98
C CYS A 22 -5.21 -5.94 -17.67
N PHE A 23 -5.24 -6.96 -18.54
CA PHE A 23 -6.47 -7.37 -19.21
C PHE A 23 -7.40 -8.24 -18.35
N ILE A 24 -6.87 -9.01 -17.39
CA ILE A 24 -7.72 -9.82 -16.51
C ILE A 24 -8.51 -8.97 -15.50
N LEU A 25 -7.98 -7.81 -15.10
CA LEU A 25 -8.65 -6.92 -14.15
C LEU A 25 -10.03 -6.42 -14.61
N PRO A 26 -10.17 -5.77 -15.79
CA PRO A 26 -11.48 -5.33 -16.26
C PRO A 26 -12.40 -6.51 -16.55
N TYR A 27 -11.88 -7.66 -16.99
CA TYR A 27 -12.67 -8.88 -17.15
C TYR A 27 -13.31 -9.34 -15.83
N ILE A 28 -12.52 -9.43 -14.75
CA ILE A 28 -13.05 -9.81 -13.42
C ILE A 28 -14.01 -8.75 -12.92
N TYR A 29 -13.75 -7.46 -13.18
CA TYR A 29 -14.65 -6.41 -12.77
C TYR A 29 -16.04 -6.54 -13.42
N ILE A 30 -16.09 -6.63 -14.75
CA ILE A 30 -17.33 -6.63 -15.52
C ILE A 30 -18.16 -7.89 -15.24
N ASN A 31 -17.51 -9.06 -15.16
CA ASN A 31 -18.22 -10.34 -15.08
C ASN A 31 -18.52 -10.79 -13.64
N SER A 32 -17.70 -10.40 -12.66
CA SER A 32 -17.83 -10.89 -11.28
C SER A 32 -18.20 -9.78 -10.30
N VAL A 33 -17.51 -8.64 -10.37
CA VAL A 33 -17.64 -7.60 -9.33
C VAL A 33 -18.84 -6.70 -9.56
N TYR A 34 -18.94 -6.09 -10.74
CA TYR A 34 -20.01 -5.14 -11.05
C TYR A 34 -21.41 -5.75 -10.84
N PRO A 35 -21.75 -6.95 -11.37
CA PRO A 35 -23.09 -7.52 -11.19
C PRO A 35 -23.45 -7.77 -9.72
N MET A 36 -22.46 -8.05 -8.87
CA MET A 36 -22.68 -8.30 -7.44
C MET A 36 -22.73 -7.02 -6.60
N TYR A 37 -22.13 -5.92 -7.07
CA TYR A 37 -21.94 -4.70 -6.28
C TYR A 37 -22.60 -3.45 -6.90
N GLU A 38 -23.40 -3.62 -7.96
CA GLU A 38 -24.17 -2.54 -8.59
C GLU A 38 -25.03 -1.78 -7.58
N TYR A 39 -25.73 -2.50 -6.69
CA TYR A 39 -26.55 -1.90 -5.63
C TYR A 39 -25.74 -1.05 -4.63
N MET A 40 -24.41 -1.24 -4.56
CA MET A 40 -23.49 -0.44 -3.76
C MET A 40 -22.85 0.70 -4.57
N GLY A 41 -23.40 1.10 -5.72
CA GLY A 41 -22.90 2.22 -6.51
C GLY A 41 -21.67 1.91 -7.39
N PHE A 42 -21.35 0.64 -7.61
CA PHE A 42 -20.30 0.26 -8.57
C PHE A 42 -20.81 0.50 -10.00
N THR A 43 -20.03 1.19 -10.82
CA THR A 43 -20.44 1.64 -12.16
C THR A 43 -19.71 0.91 -13.27
N TYR A 44 -20.44 0.58 -14.33
CA TYR A 44 -19.89 0.15 -15.61
C TYR A 44 -20.44 1.06 -16.71
N THR A 45 -19.64 2.05 -17.11
CA THR A 45 -20.10 3.14 -17.98
C THR A 45 -19.95 2.81 -19.46
N ARG A 46 -18.92 2.04 -19.83
CA ARG A 46 -18.55 1.80 -21.23
C ARG A 46 -17.99 0.40 -21.45
N ASP A 47 -18.37 -0.19 -22.57
CA ASP A 47 -17.76 -1.43 -23.05
C ASP A 47 -16.31 -1.22 -23.50
N LEU A 48 -15.47 -2.21 -23.18
CA LEU A 48 -14.12 -2.27 -23.72
C LEU A 48 -14.17 -2.29 -25.25
N ASN A 49 -13.44 -1.37 -25.87
CA ASN A 49 -13.29 -1.30 -27.31
C ASN A 49 -11.81 -1.38 -27.70
N ILE A 50 -11.54 -1.29 -29.01
CA ILE A 50 -10.17 -1.38 -29.51
C ILE A 50 -9.28 -0.24 -28.99
N TYR A 51 -9.82 0.96 -28.81
CA TYR A 51 -9.06 2.12 -28.31
C TYR A 51 -8.66 1.94 -26.84
N SER A 52 -9.59 1.50 -25.99
CA SER A 52 -9.29 1.20 -24.58
C SER A 52 -8.31 0.03 -24.47
N GLY A 53 -8.47 -1.01 -25.31
CA GLY A 53 -7.53 -2.14 -25.37
C GLY A 53 -6.11 -1.71 -25.77
N ILE A 54 -5.97 -0.87 -26.79
CA ILE A 54 -4.68 -0.30 -27.20
C ILE A 54 -4.09 0.55 -26.08
N THR A 55 -4.89 1.38 -25.41
CA THR A 55 -4.44 2.22 -24.30
C THR A 55 -3.90 1.37 -23.15
N ILE A 56 -4.67 0.39 -22.68
CA ILE A 56 -4.27 -0.53 -21.61
C ILE A 56 -2.97 -1.24 -22.00
N SER A 57 -2.91 -1.79 -23.22
CA SER A 57 -1.74 -2.55 -23.67
C SER A 57 -0.50 -1.66 -23.80
N PHE A 58 -0.63 -0.47 -24.40
CA PHE A 58 0.47 0.48 -24.56
C PHE A 58 1.04 0.91 -23.20
N PHE A 59 0.19 1.36 -22.28
CA PHE A 59 0.63 1.82 -20.96
C PHE A 59 1.16 0.68 -20.08
N ALA A 60 0.58 -0.53 -20.17
CA ALA A 60 1.14 -1.71 -19.52
C ALA A 60 2.53 -2.08 -20.07
N PHE A 61 2.73 -1.93 -21.39
CA PHE A 61 4.01 -2.22 -22.06
C PHE A 61 5.09 -1.22 -21.63
N ILE A 62 4.86 0.08 -21.80
CA ILE A 62 5.87 1.09 -21.47
C ILE A 62 6.18 1.14 -19.96
N GLY A 63 5.18 0.85 -19.11
CA GLY A 63 5.37 0.77 -17.67
C GLY A 63 6.20 -0.46 -17.26
N SER A 64 5.95 -1.63 -17.85
CA SER A 64 6.67 -2.87 -17.51
C SER A 64 8.13 -2.87 -17.94
N ILE A 65 8.52 -2.07 -18.93
CA ILE A 65 9.93 -1.87 -19.32
C ILE A 65 10.76 -1.24 -18.18
N LEU A 66 10.12 -0.37 -17.38
CA LEU A 66 10.75 0.37 -16.29
C LEU A 66 10.87 -0.44 -15.00
N LEU A 67 10.16 -1.57 -14.88
CA LEU A 67 10.15 -2.38 -13.66
C LEU A 67 11.56 -2.84 -13.26
N PRO A 68 11.91 -2.77 -11.96
CA PRO A 68 13.14 -3.38 -11.47
C PRO A 68 13.08 -4.90 -11.63
N LYS A 69 14.25 -5.55 -11.72
CA LYS A 69 14.32 -7.02 -11.77
C LYS A 69 14.06 -7.65 -10.41
N HIS A 70 14.50 -6.97 -9.35
CA HIS A 70 14.50 -7.46 -7.99
C HIS A 70 13.99 -6.38 -7.04
N ILE A 71 13.31 -6.81 -5.99
CA ILE A 71 13.08 -6.01 -4.80
C ILE A 71 14.23 -6.29 -3.84
N ASP A 72 15.20 -5.39 -3.83
CA ASP A 72 16.45 -5.46 -3.07
C ASP A 72 16.79 -4.13 -2.37
N LYS A 73 15.91 -3.14 -2.45
CA LYS A 73 16.01 -1.85 -1.75
C LYS A 73 14.63 -1.20 -1.58
N PRO A 74 14.45 -0.28 -0.62
CA PRO A 74 13.21 0.46 -0.42
C PRO A 74 12.62 1.07 -1.70
N THR A 75 13.41 1.74 -2.53
CA THR A 75 12.88 2.34 -3.78
C THR A 75 12.30 1.30 -4.74
N SER A 76 12.89 0.10 -4.82
CA SER A 76 12.35 -0.99 -5.63
C SER A 76 11.04 -1.58 -5.07
N LEU A 77 10.85 -1.52 -3.74
CA LEU A 77 9.60 -1.89 -3.08
C LEU A 77 8.50 -0.88 -3.41
N LEU A 78 8.76 0.42 -3.23
CA LEU A 78 7.83 1.50 -3.58
C LEU A 78 7.41 1.39 -5.05
N PHE A 79 8.37 1.19 -5.96
CA PHE A 79 8.10 1.00 -7.38
C PHE A 79 7.16 -0.18 -7.58
N THR A 80 7.54 -1.37 -7.11
CA THR A 80 6.77 -2.58 -7.40
C THR A 80 5.33 -2.50 -6.85
N VAL A 81 5.15 -1.96 -5.64
CA VAL A 81 3.82 -1.73 -5.05
C VAL A 81 3.03 -0.71 -5.87
N THR A 82 3.62 0.44 -6.20
CA THR A 82 2.95 1.47 -7.01
C THR A 82 2.58 0.94 -8.40
N PHE A 83 3.43 0.12 -9.01
CA PHE A 83 3.18 -0.45 -10.31
C PHE A 83 1.97 -1.39 -10.30
N PHE A 84 2.01 -2.44 -9.48
CA PHE A 84 1.00 -3.51 -9.52
C PHE A 84 -0.32 -3.13 -8.86
N LEU A 85 -0.30 -2.28 -7.83
CA LEU A 85 -1.48 -1.99 -7.02
C LEU A 85 -2.07 -0.59 -7.25
N ILE A 86 -1.36 0.30 -7.96
CA ILE A 86 -1.85 1.65 -8.27
C ILE A 86 -1.91 1.88 -9.77
N TYR A 87 -0.77 1.78 -10.46
CA TYR A 87 -0.67 2.05 -11.90
C TYR A 87 -1.49 1.08 -12.75
N CYS A 88 -1.23 -0.23 -12.65
CA CYS A 88 -1.93 -1.22 -13.46
C CYS A 88 -3.46 -1.20 -13.25
N PRO A 89 -3.98 -1.17 -12.01
CA PRO A 89 -5.41 -1.08 -11.79
C PRO A 89 -6.00 0.24 -12.29
N SER A 90 -5.34 1.38 -12.06
CA SER A 90 -5.84 2.68 -12.55
C SER A 90 -5.95 2.70 -14.07
N VAL A 91 -4.90 2.28 -14.79
CA VAL A 91 -4.90 2.23 -16.26
C VAL A 91 -5.97 1.27 -16.79
N SER A 92 -6.14 0.12 -16.15
CA SER A 92 -7.05 -0.93 -16.63
C SER A 92 -8.52 -0.63 -16.35
N MET A 93 -8.82 0.11 -15.28
CA MET A 93 -10.18 0.34 -14.80
C MET A 93 -10.77 1.69 -15.24
N MET A 94 -9.95 2.71 -15.46
CA MET A 94 -10.43 4.09 -15.65
C MET A 94 -11.43 4.23 -16.80
N TYR A 95 -11.18 3.58 -17.94
CA TYR A 95 -12.04 3.68 -19.11
C TYR A 95 -13.44 3.08 -18.91
N ILE A 96 -13.56 2.01 -18.12
CA ILE A 96 -14.82 1.27 -17.93
C ILE A 96 -15.64 1.78 -16.73
N VAL A 97 -15.02 2.52 -15.81
CA VAL A 97 -15.67 3.03 -14.58
C VAL A 97 -16.13 4.49 -14.72
N THR A 98 -15.47 5.28 -15.59
CA THR A 98 -15.67 6.74 -15.65
C THR A 98 -16.37 7.20 -16.92
N ASN A 99 -16.98 8.39 -16.90
CA ASN A 99 -17.51 9.06 -18.10
C ASN A 99 -16.55 10.11 -18.69
N LEU A 100 -15.29 10.12 -18.24
CA LEU A 100 -14.27 11.03 -18.77
C LEU A 100 -14.11 10.91 -20.28
N GLU A 101 -13.83 12.03 -20.94
CA GLU A 101 -13.45 12.03 -22.35
C GLU A 101 -12.16 11.23 -22.56
N TYR A 102 -12.04 10.58 -23.72
CA TYR A 102 -10.89 9.71 -24.00
C TYR A 102 -9.55 10.45 -23.92
N GLU A 103 -9.51 11.73 -24.30
CA GLU A 103 -8.31 12.58 -24.19
C GLU A 103 -7.88 12.77 -22.73
N VAL A 104 -8.84 12.93 -21.81
CA VAL A 104 -8.58 13.06 -20.37
C VAL A 104 -8.10 11.73 -19.77
N ILE A 105 -8.63 10.60 -20.25
CA ILE A 105 -8.14 9.28 -19.85
C ILE A 105 -6.69 9.10 -20.30
N LEU A 106 -6.35 9.50 -21.53
CA LEU A 106 -4.98 9.45 -22.04
C LEU A 106 -4.04 10.36 -21.24
N SER A 107 -4.44 11.60 -20.91
CA SER A 107 -3.62 12.49 -20.09
C SER A 107 -3.39 11.92 -18.69
N ASN A 108 -4.41 11.32 -18.07
CA ASN A 108 -4.27 10.63 -16.78
C ASN A 108 -3.26 9.47 -16.88
N CYS A 109 -3.35 8.64 -17.93
CA CYS A 109 -2.41 7.54 -18.14
C CYS A 109 -0.97 8.03 -18.40
N LEU A 110 -0.80 9.12 -19.15
CA LEU A 110 0.50 9.76 -19.38
C LEU A 110 1.13 10.27 -18.08
N VAL A 111 0.35 10.94 -17.22
CA VAL A 111 0.84 11.45 -15.94
C VAL A 111 1.13 10.30 -14.97
N LEU A 112 0.31 9.25 -14.95
CA LEU A 112 0.60 8.02 -14.19
C LEU A 112 1.91 7.37 -14.64
N TRP A 113 2.20 7.35 -15.94
CA TRP A 113 3.47 6.85 -16.45
C TRP A 113 4.64 7.78 -16.09
N ALA A 114 4.46 9.10 -16.13
CA ALA A 114 5.44 10.07 -15.65
C ALA A 114 5.74 9.88 -14.16
N CYS A 115 4.75 9.57 -13.33
CA CYS A 115 4.94 9.20 -11.93
C CYS A 115 5.84 7.94 -11.78
N LEU A 116 5.65 6.91 -12.62
CA LEU A 116 6.54 5.75 -12.64
C LEU A 116 7.96 6.12 -13.07
N LEU A 117 8.13 7.03 -14.03
CA LEU A 117 9.44 7.54 -14.43
C LEU A 117 10.15 8.26 -13.29
N ILE A 118 9.43 9.03 -12.46
CA ILE A 118 10.00 9.65 -11.26
C ILE A 118 10.52 8.57 -10.31
N ILE A 119 9.71 7.56 -9.97
CA ILE A 119 10.16 6.48 -9.09
C ILE A 119 11.37 5.73 -9.72
N PHE A 120 11.33 5.46 -11.03
CA PHE A 120 12.43 4.85 -11.77
C PHE A 120 13.72 5.65 -11.67
N THR A 121 13.67 6.96 -11.95
CA THR A 121 14.84 7.83 -11.88
C THR A 121 15.43 7.84 -10.46
N PHE A 122 14.61 8.06 -9.42
CA PHE A 122 15.06 8.00 -8.03
C PHE A 122 15.64 6.63 -7.65
N SER A 123 15.04 5.54 -8.12
CA SER A 123 15.55 4.19 -7.85
C SER A 123 16.96 3.99 -8.42
N ASN A 124 17.29 4.60 -9.57
CA ASN A 124 18.56 4.45 -10.27
C ASN A 124 19.60 5.51 -9.95
N ILE A 125 19.25 6.59 -9.23
CA ILE A 125 20.23 7.53 -8.70
C ILE A 125 21.19 6.77 -7.77
N ASN A 126 22.49 6.85 -8.02
CA ASN A 126 23.48 6.34 -7.09
C ASN A 126 23.62 7.33 -5.93
N ILE A 127 23.34 6.88 -4.71
CA ILE A 127 23.62 7.70 -3.52
C ILE A 127 25.12 7.53 -3.22
N PRO A 128 25.89 8.62 -3.09
CA PRO A 128 27.24 8.50 -2.56
C PRO A 128 27.19 7.81 -1.18
N ASN A 129 28.24 7.09 -0.80
CA ASN A 129 28.34 6.48 0.53
C ASN A 129 28.48 7.58 1.60
N ILE A 130 27.36 8.21 1.96
CA ILE A 130 27.30 9.20 3.03
C ILE A 130 27.34 8.40 4.33
N SER A 131 28.46 8.49 5.05
CA SER A 131 28.55 7.96 6.40
C SER A 131 27.71 8.84 7.33
N TYR A 132 26.52 8.38 7.68
CA TYR A 132 25.69 9.03 8.69
C TYR A 132 25.75 8.27 10.02
N LYS A 133 25.60 8.99 11.13
CA LYS A 133 25.72 8.43 12.48
C LYS A 133 24.47 7.62 12.83
N ARG A 134 24.60 6.30 12.88
CA ARG A 134 23.58 5.38 13.41
C ARG A 134 23.61 5.37 14.95
N LEU A 135 22.50 5.01 15.58
CA LEU A 135 22.43 4.92 17.04
C LEU A 135 23.23 3.72 17.56
N GLY A 136 23.76 3.85 18.77
CA GLY A 136 24.25 2.70 19.54
C GLY A 136 23.09 1.75 19.86
N ILE A 137 23.36 0.44 19.92
CA ILE A 137 22.32 -0.58 20.13
C ILE A 137 21.52 -0.38 21.43
N THR A 138 22.17 0.11 22.50
CA THR A 138 21.52 0.44 23.77
C THR A 138 20.57 1.62 23.60
N ALA A 139 21.05 2.75 23.04
CA ALA A 139 20.21 3.92 22.78
C ALA A 139 19.02 3.60 21.86
N PHE A 140 19.26 2.84 20.78
CA PHE A 140 18.19 2.39 19.88
C PHE A 140 17.14 1.58 20.62
N LYS A 141 17.55 0.57 21.42
CA LYS A 141 16.62 -0.25 22.21
C LYS A 141 15.83 0.62 23.19
N THR A 142 16.49 1.51 23.92
CA THR A 142 15.80 2.39 24.88
C THR A 142 14.74 3.23 24.20
N ILE A 143 15.07 3.92 23.09
CA ILE A 143 14.12 4.77 22.35
C ILE A 143 12.98 3.94 21.74
N PHE A 144 13.30 2.81 21.11
CA PHE A 144 12.29 1.96 20.47
C PHE A 144 11.33 1.35 21.49
N PHE A 145 11.84 0.76 22.58
CA PHE A 145 10.98 0.16 23.59
C PHE A 145 10.23 1.23 24.41
N SER A 146 10.80 2.42 24.64
CA SER A 146 10.07 3.51 25.30
C SER A 146 8.94 4.06 24.44
N THR A 147 9.17 4.28 23.14
CA THR A 147 8.12 4.73 22.21
C THR A 147 7.02 3.67 22.06
N LEU A 148 7.39 2.39 21.95
CA LEU A 148 6.43 1.29 21.95
C LEU A 148 5.64 1.26 23.26
N PHE A 149 6.30 1.32 24.42
CA PHE A 149 5.63 1.29 25.71
C PHE A 149 4.63 2.44 25.88
N ILE A 150 5.02 3.67 25.53
CA ILE A 150 4.12 4.83 25.56
C ILE A 150 2.93 4.62 24.63
N SER A 151 3.15 4.10 23.42
CA SER A 151 2.05 3.82 22.50
C SER A 151 1.09 2.77 23.05
N LEU A 152 1.58 1.66 23.60
CA LEU A 152 0.75 0.60 24.18
C LEU A 152 0.01 1.07 25.43
N LEU A 153 0.67 1.86 26.28
CA LEU A 153 0.04 2.46 27.47
C LEU A 153 -1.09 3.41 27.07
N SER A 154 -0.88 4.24 26.04
CA SER A 154 -1.95 5.11 25.51
C SER A 154 -3.13 4.30 24.97
N ILE A 155 -2.88 3.18 24.28
CA ILE A 155 -3.94 2.32 23.77
C ILE A 155 -4.72 1.70 24.94
N PHE A 156 -4.01 1.22 25.95
CA PHE A 156 -4.61 0.61 27.14
C PHE A 156 -5.51 1.59 27.91
N ILE A 157 -5.07 2.84 28.09
CA ILE A 157 -5.82 3.86 28.84
C ILE A 157 -7.07 4.32 28.08
N PHE A 158 -6.99 4.51 26.76
CA PHE A 158 -8.04 5.19 26.00
C PHE A 158 -9.01 4.27 25.25
N TYR A 159 -8.62 3.04 24.92
CA TYR A 159 -9.44 2.15 24.07
C TYR A 159 -10.14 1.01 24.80
N ASN A 160 -10.21 1.04 26.14
CA ASN A 160 -10.98 0.11 26.99
C ASN A 160 -11.00 -1.34 26.47
N PHE A 161 -9.84 -1.99 26.50
CA PHE A 161 -9.69 -3.36 26.00
C PHE A 161 -10.63 -4.33 26.73
N SER A 162 -11.43 -5.09 25.98
CA SER A 162 -12.29 -6.15 26.50
C SER A 162 -11.87 -7.52 25.94
N PHE A 163 -11.77 -8.52 26.81
CA PHE A 163 -11.50 -9.90 26.40
C PHE A 163 -12.65 -10.51 25.59
N SER A 164 -13.87 -9.99 25.72
CA SER A 164 -15.02 -10.40 24.91
C SER A 164 -14.78 -10.14 23.42
N ASN A 165 -14.12 -9.03 23.07
CA ASN A 165 -13.86 -8.67 21.68
C ASN A 165 -12.92 -9.67 21.00
N LEU A 166 -12.01 -10.32 21.74
CA LEU A 166 -11.13 -11.36 21.18
C LEU A 166 -11.92 -12.55 20.61
N MET A 167 -13.04 -12.92 21.25
CA MET A 167 -13.88 -14.03 20.79
C MET A 167 -14.75 -13.61 19.60
N MET A 168 -15.26 -12.38 19.62
CA MET A 168 -16.08 -11.80 18.54
C MET A 168 -15.29 -11.59 17.24
N VAL A 169 -13.99 -11.36 17.33
CA VAL A 169 -13.09 -11.16 16.18
C VAL A 169 -13.01 -12.38 15.25
N PHE A 170 -13.26 -13.58 15.77
CA PHE A 170 -13.27 -14.81 14.97
C PHE A 170 -14.60 -15.01 14.22
N ASP A 171 -15.66 -14.26 14.56
CA ASP A 171 -16.90 -14.21 13.81
C ASP A 171 -16.86 -13.06 12.80
N PHE A 172 -16.89 -13.39 11.51
CA PHE A 172 -16.78 -12.42 10.42
C PHE A 172 -17.90 -11.37 10.41
N SER A 173 -19.07 -11.68 10.99
CA SER A 173 -20.22 -10.78 11.07
C SER A 173 -20.02 -9.69 12.15
N GLN A 174 -19.56 -10.08 13.34
CA GLN A 174 -19.39 -9.19 14.51
C GLN A 174 -18.18 -8.26 14.41
N THR A 175 -17.26 -8.49 13.46
CA THR A 175 -16.13 -7.58 13.21
C THR A 175 -16.55 -6.18 12.73
N TYR A 176 -17.75 -6.03 12.17
CA TYR A 176 -18.27 -4.72 11.77
C TYR A 176 -18.72 -3.90 12.98
N ASP A 177 -19.42 -4.51 13.94
CA ASP A 177 -19.87 -3.86 15.18
C ASP A 177 -18.70 -3.36 16.04
N ILE A 178 -17.63 -4.17 16.16
CA ILE A 178 -16.39 -3.74 16.84
C ILE A 178 -15.80 -2.51 16.18
N ARG A 179 -15.86 -2.43 14.84
CA ARG A 179 -15.27 -1.32 14.08
C ARG A 179 -16.10 -0.05 14.19
N GLU A 180 -17.42 -0.16 14.26
CA GLU A 180 -18.30 0.98 14.56
C GLU A 180 -18.01 1.50 15.97
N GLY A 181 -18.01 0.60 16.96
CA GLY A 181 -17.64 0.94 18.33
C GLY A 181 -16.28 1.64 18.41
N PHE A 182 -15.26 1.16 17.68
CA PHE A 182 -13.94 1.79 17.61
C PHE A 182 -13.96 3.22 17.04
N ARG A 183 -14.83 3.51 16.06
CA ARG A 183 -14.95 4.85 15.46
C ARG A 183 -15.60 5.85 16.41
N ASP A 184 -16.51 5.39 17.24
CA ASP A 184 -17.28 6.22 18.16
C ASP A 184 -16.50 6.59 19.43
N ILE A 185 -15.37 5.91 19.69
CA ILE A 185 -14.51 6.26 20.83
C ILE A 185 -13.86 7.63 20.58
N SER A 186 -14.32 8.61 21.36
CA SER A 186 -13.71 9.93 21.42
C SER A 186 -12.38 9.86 22.18
N VAL A 187 -11.27 9.86 21.44
CA VAL A 187 -9.91 9.92 21.99
C VAL A 187 -9.14 11.09 21.40
N PRO A 188 -8.14 11.63 22.13
CA PRO A 188 -7.26 12.67 21.60
C PRO A 188 -6.60 12.24 20.28
N GLN A 189 -6.44 13.17 19.34
CA GLN A 189 -5.91 12.87 18.01
C GLN A 189 -4.53 12.20 18.05
N ILE A 190 -3.68 12.62 18.99
CA ILE A 190 -2.35 12.02 19.20
C ILE A 190 -2.44 10.52 19.55
N VAL A 191 -3.46 10.11 20.30
CA VAL A 191 -3.70 8.72 20.68
C VAL A 191 -4.16 7.89 19.49
N LYS A 192 -4.97 8.47 18.58
CA LYS A 192 -5.30 7.83 17.28
C LYS A 192 -4.04 7.58 16.46
N TYR A 193 -3.14 8.57 16.38
CA TYR A 193 -1.88 8.42 15.66
C TYR A 193 -0.97 7.36 16.29
N MET A 194 -0.86 7.33 17.62
CA MET A 194 -0.11 6.28 18.33
C MET A 194 -0.70 4.89 18.11
N PHE A 195 -2.04 4.75 18.08
CA PHE A 195 -2.71 3.49 17.78
C PHE A 195 -2.32 2.94 16.40
N PHE A 196 -2.44 3.78 15.36
CA PHE A 196 -2.13 3.36 14.00
C PHE A 196 -0.62 3.14 13.78
N ALA A 197 0.24 3.96 14.37
CA ALA A 197 1.68 3.75 14.35
C ALA A 197 2.09 2.45 15.08
N ALA A 198 1.46 2.13 16.21
CA ALA A 198 1.71 0.88 16.92
C ALA A 198 1.29 -0.34 16.08
N SER A 199 0.07 -0.31 15.55
CA SER A 199 -0.54 -1.42 14.80
C SER A 199 0.12 -1.71 13.45
N LYS A 200 0.51 -0.66 12.70
CA LYS A 200 1.03 -0.80 11.33
C LYS A 200 2.55 -0.70 11.22
N ALA A 201 3.25 -0.17 12.23
CA ALA A 201 4.69 0.01 12.21
C ALA A 201 5.43 -0.61 13.42
N LEU A 202 5.17 -0.15 14.65
CA LEU A 202 6.02 -0.50 15.80
C LEU A 202 5.92 -1.98 16.20
N VAL A 203 4.71 -2.54 16.30
CA VAL A 203 4.51 -3.95 16.69
C VAL A 203 4.97 -4.91 15.57
N PRO A 204 4.65 -4.68 14.28
CA PRO A 204 5.26 -5.45 13.20
C PRO A 204 6.80 -5.38 13.18
N LEU A 205 7.40 -4.22 13.50
CA LEU A 205 8.84 -4.10 13.63
C LEU A 205 9.39 -4.87 14.82
N LEU A 206 8.71 -4.85 15.98
CA LEU A 206 9.10 -5.65 17.14
C LEU A 206 9.10 -7.14 16.79
N PHE A 207 8.06 -7.59 16.08
CA PHE A 207 7.96 -8.97 15.61
C PHE A 207 9.10 -9.32 14.65
N LEU A 208 9.39 -8.47 13.67
CA LEU A 208 10.51 -8.64 12.75
C LEU A 208 11.86 -8.67 13.47
N TYR A 209 12.06 -7.77 14.44
CA TYR A 209 13.25 -7.73 15.29
C TYR A 209 13.41 -9.04 16.08
N ALA A 210 12.33 -9.56 16.65
CA ALA A 210 12.34 -10.84 17.36
C ALA A 210 12.68 -12.02 16.44
N LEU A 211 12.14 -12.05 15.22
CA LEU A 211 12.48 -13.06 14.21
C LEU A 211 13.95 -12.99 13.81
N LYS A 212 14.49 -11.78 13.63
CA LYS A 212 15.91 -11.56 13.32
C LYS A 212 16.82 -12.09 14.43
N GLU A 213 16.51 -11.76 15.69
CA GLU A 213 17.26 -12.21 16.86
C GLU A 213 16.98 -13.68 17.23
N LYS A 214 16.08 -14.36 16.50
CA LYS A 214 15.60 -15.73 16.77
C LYS A 214 15.01 -15.89 18.17
N ASN A 215 14.50 -14.81 18.75
CA ASN A 215 13.90 -14.79 20.08
C ASN A 215 12.42 -15.16 19.99
N LYS A 216 12.10 -16.44 20.23
CA LYS A 216 10.73 -16.97 20.12
C LYS A 216 9.77 -16.35 21.13
N THR A 217 10.22 -16.03 22.34
CA THR A 217 9.35 -15.45 23.37
C THR A 217 8.96 -14.02 23.01
N LEU A 218 9.92 -13.22 22.53
CA LEU A 218 9.65 -11.87 22.04
C LEU A 218 8.75 -11.88 20.79
N ALA A 219 8.93 -12.86 19.90
CA ALA A 219 8.09 -13.01 18.72
C ALA A 219 6.65 -13.38 19.08
N LEU A 220 6.47 -14.32 20.03
CA LEU A 220 5.16 -14.67 20.55
C LEU A 220 4.49 -13.46 21.23
N LEU A 221 5.23 -12.71 22.05
CA LEU A 221 4.72 -11.52 22.72
C LEU A 221 4.29 -10.44 21.71
N ALA A 222 5.10 -10.16 20.69
CA ALA A 222 4.75 -9.19 19.64
C ALA A 222 3.51 -9.64 18.84
N PHE A 223 3.40 -10.95 18.55
CA PHE A 223 2.23 -11.52 17.90
C PHE A 223 0.96 -11.37 18.76
N LEU A 224 1.04 -11.69 20.07
CA LEU A 224 -0.09 -11.52 20.99
C LEU A 224 -0.50 -10.05 21.13
N ILE A 225 0.45 -9.12 21.20
CA ILE A 225 0.15 -7.68 21.19
C ILE A 225 -0.60 -7.29 19.92
N GLN A 226 -0.19 -7.80 18.75
CA GLN A 226 -0.88 -7.52 17.50
C GLN A 226 -2.33 -8.04 17.52
N VAL A 227 -2.55 -9.24 18.07
CA VAL A 227 -3.89 -9.82 18.21
C VAL A 227 -4.76 -8.97 19.15
N CYS A 228 -4.20 -8.47 20.25
CA CYS A 228 -4.92 -7.55 21.15
C CYS A 228 -5.29 -6.24 20.44
N ILE A 229 -4.37 -5.63 19.67
CA ILE A 229 -4.64 -4.41 18.89
C ILE A 229 -5.70 -4.66 17.81
N PHE A 230 -5.66 -5.83 17.17
CA PHE A 230 -6.69 -6.23 16.22
C PHE A 230 -8.07 -6.34 16.89
N ALA A 231 -8.14 -6.90 18.10
CA ALA A 231 -9.39 -6.99 18.86
C ALA A 231 -9.96 -5.64 19.30
N VAL A 232 -9.14 -4.60 19.38
CA VAL A 232 -9.61 -3.23 19.62
C VAL A 232 -10.22 -2.61 18.37
N SER A 233 -9.62 -2.81 17.20
CA SER A 233 -10.01 -2.08 15.97
C SER A 233 -10.89 -2.84 14.98
N GLY A 234 -10.94 -4.17 15.07
CA GLY A 234 -11.62 -5.02 14.09
C GLY A 234 -10.99 -5.01 12.69
N HIS A 235 -9.84 -4.35 12.49
CA HIS A 235 -9.19 -4.24 11.19
C HIS A 235 -8.38 -5.49 10.82
N LYS A 236 -8.94 -6.35 9.96
CA LYS A 236 -8.31 -7.62 9.52
C LYS A 236 -6.90 -7.46 8.92
N SER A 237 -6.62 -6.31 8.30
CA SER A 237 -5.30 -5.99 7.74
C SER A 237 -4.19 -5.92 8.79
N VAL A 238 -4.52 -5.59 10.04
CA VAL A 238 -3.58 -5.56 11.17
C VAL A 238 -3.05 -6.96 11.45
N PHE A 239 -3.93 -7.97 11.51
CA PHE A 239 -3.54 -9.35 11.75
C PHE A 239 -2.81 -9.97 10.54
N LEU A 240 -3.38 -9.83 9.34
CA LEU A 240 -2.78 -10.36 8.11
C LEU A 240 -1.39 -9.74 7.84
N GLY A 241 -1.16 -8.50 8.29
CA GLY A 241 0.12 -7.84 8.17
C GLY A 241 1.28 -8.58 8.85
N VAL A 242 1.05 -9.18 10.02
CA VAL A 242 2.11 -9.93 10.73
C VAL A 242 2.44 -11.24 10.02
N ILE A 243 1.44 -11.92 9.45
CA ILE A 243 1.65 -13.10 8.60
C ILE A 243 2.48 -12.73 7.38
N LEU A 244 2.15 -11.61 6.72
CA LEU A 244 2.87 -11.11 5.56
C LEU A 244 4.32 -10.77 5.89
N VAL A 245 4.59 -10.12 7.03
CA VAL A 245 5.95 -9.84 7.53
C VAL A 245 6.70 -11.14 7.82
N TYR A 246 6.07 -12.13 8.46
CA TYR A 246 6.68 -13.43 8.72
C TYR A 246 7.12 -14.12 7.42
N LEU A 247 6.20 -14.30 6.47
CA LEU A 247 6.48 -14.97 5.20
C LEU A 247 7.56 -14.24 4.40
N SER A 248 7.47 -12.90 4.35
CA SER A 248 8.45 -12.07 3.67
C SER A 248 9.83 -12.19 4.31
N TRP A 249 9.92 -12.19 5.65
CA TRP A 249 11.18 -12.36 6.35
C TRP A 249 11.79 -13.74 6.09
N GLN A 250 11.00 -14.83 6.14
CA GLN A 250 11.50 -16.19 5.86
C GLN A 250 12.09 -16.32 4.45
N TYR A 251 11.48 -15.65 3.47
CA TYR A 251 11.96 -15.64 2.10
C TYR A 251 13.18 -14.72 1.90
N LEU A 252 13.08 -13.45 2.30
CA LEU A 252 14.14 -12.45 2.09
C LEU A 252 15.40 -12.75 2.91
N SER A 253 15.26 -13.22 4.16
CA SER A 253 16.44 -13.56 4.98
C SER A 253 17.31 -14.66 4.37
N ARG A 254 16.75 -15.52 3.51
CA ARG A 254 17.46 -16.58 2.78
C ARG A 254 17.94 -16.15 1.40
N ASN A 255 17.10 -15.43 0.65
CA ASN A 255 17.32 -15.15 -0.77
C ASN A 255 17.90 -13.74 -1.04
N GLY A 256 17.85 -12.84 -0.07
CA GLY A 256 18.31 -11.45 -0.15
C GLY A 256 17.43 -10.50 -0.96
N CYS A 257 16.64 -11.01 -1.91
CA CYS A 257 15.76 -10.21 -2.77
C CYS A 257 14.53 -11.02 -3.22
N ILE A 258 13.48 -10.32 -3.68
CA ILE A 258 12.32 -10.92 -4.35
C ILE A 258 12.40 -10.60 -5.85
N ARG A 259 12.25 -11.61 -6.72
CA ARG A 259 12.21 -11.37 -8.18
C ARG A 259 10.85 -10.79 -8.54
N VAL A 260 10.83 -9.65 -9.24
CA VAL A 260 9.57 -8.99 -9.63
C VAL A 260 8.72 -9.90 -10.53
N TYR A 261 9.36 -10.68 -11.41
CA TYR A 261 8.68 -11.72 -12.19
C TYR A 261 7.84 -12.69 -11.35
N SER A 262 8.31 -13.07 -10.15
CA SER A 262 7.56 -13.97 -9.26
C SER A 262 6.30 -13.32 -8.72
N ILE A 263 6.31 -11.99 -8.53
CA ILE A 263 5.13 -11.21 -8.14
C ILE A 263 4.16 -11.14 -9.32
N SER A 264 4.63 -10.80 -10.52
CA SER A 264 3.81 -10.76 -11.74
C SER A 264 3.12 -12.11 -11.98
N LEU A 265 3.88 -13.20 -11.91
CA LEU A 265 3.35 -14.55 -12.08
C LEU A 265 2.34 -14.89 -10.97
N GLY A 266 2.67 -14.57 -9.72
CA GLY A 266 1.79 -14.82 -8.58
C GLY A 266 0.46 -14.08 -8.70
N LEU A 267 0.47 -12.81 -9.12
CA LEU A 267 -0.74 -12.01 -9.34
C LEU A 267 -1.57 -12.55 -10.49
N VAL A 268 -0.96 -12.87 -11.64
CA VAL A 268 -1.67 -13.45 -12.79
C VAL A 268 -2.31 -14.78 -12.41
N VAL A 269 -1.55 -15.69 -11.80
CA VAL A 269 -2.05 -17.01 -11.38
C VAL A 269 -3.16 -16.85 -10.36
N PHE A 270 -2.99 -15.98 -9.36
CA PHE A 270 -4.01 -15.75 -8.34
C PHE A 270 -5.30 -15.18 -8.94
N CYS A 271 -5.22 -14.12 -9.76
CA CYS A 271 -6.38 -13.54 -10.40
C CYS A 271 -7.08 -14.54 -11.34
N SER A 272 -6.31 -15.32 -12.11
CA SER A 272 -6.84 -16.34 -13.01
C SER A 272 -7.58 -17.43 -12.25
N ILE A 273 -6.95 -18.01 -11.22
CA ILE A 273 -7.59 -19.04 -10.37
C ILE A 273 -8.84 -18.47 -9.69
N SER A 274 -8.76 -17.24 -9.16
CA SER A 274 -9.93 -16.60 -8.53
C SER A 274 -11.11 -16.46 -9.51
N SER A 275 -10.82 -16.06 -10.75
CA SER A 275 -11.84 -15.89 -11.80
C SER A 275 -12.41 -17.22 -12.29
N ILE A 276 -11.58 -18.26 -12.43
CA ILE A 276 -12.01 -19.59 -12.85
C ILE A 276 -12.89 -20.23 -11.78
N LEU A 277 -12.51 -20.11 -10.50
CA LEU A 277 -13.31 -20.66 -9.40
C LEU A 277 -14.68 -20.00 -9.29
N ASP A 278 -14.73 -18.70 -9.51
CA ASP A 278 -15.98 -17.95 -9.56
C ASP A 278 -16.85 -18.38 -10.75
N TRP A 279 -16.30 -18.39 -11.96
CA TRP A 279 -17.04 -18.74 -13.17
C TRP A 279 -17.51 -20.20 -13.19
N MET A 280 -16.68 -21.16 -12.78
CA MET A 280 -17.02 -22.59 -12.84
C MET A 280 -17.88 -23.07 -11.67
N PHE A 281 -17.68 -22.53 -10.47
CA PHE A 281 -18.28 -23.05 -9.24
C PHE A 281 -19.13 -22.03 -8.47
N GLY A 282 -19.23 -20.79 -8.96
CA GLY A 282 -19.86 -19.69 -8.23
C GLY A 282 -19.10 -19.29 -6.95
N TYR A 283 -17.85 -19.73 -6.79
CA TYR A 283 -17.07 -19.48 -5.58
C TYR A 283 -16.36 -18.11 -5.63
N ASN A 284 -17.13 -17.06 -5.34
CA ASN A 284 -16.67 -15.67 -5.42
C ASN A 284 -15.80 -15.22 -4.23
N PHE A 285 -15.55 -16.06 -3.22
CA PHE A 285 -14.86 -15.68 -1.98
C PHE A 285 -13.47 -15.08 -2.25
N LEU A 286 -12.67 -15.70 -3.11
CA LEU A 286 -11.32 -15.22 -3.43
C LEU A 286 -11.35 -13.90 -4.21
N VAL A 287 -12.28 -13.78 -5.17
CA VAL A 287 -12.50 -12.55 -5.91
C VAL A 287 -12.88 -11.43 -4.94
N ASN A 288 -13.83 -11.68 -4.04
CA ASN A 288 -14.38 -10.67 -3.15
C ASN A 288 -13.43 -10.19 -2.06
N ILE A 289 -12.63 -11.09 -1.48
CA ILE A 289 -11.74 -10.74 -0.36
C ILE A 289 -10.42 -10.17 -0.85
N PHE A 290 -9.88 -10.71 -1.95
CA PHE A 290 -8.55 -10.34 -2.42
C PHE A 290 -8.62 -9.51 -3.70
N THR A 291 -9.06 -10.07 -4.82
CA THR A 291 -8.96 -9.40 -6.13
C THR A 291 -9.74 -8.08 -6.15
N ARG A 292 -10.99 -8.09 -5.69
CA ARG A 292 -11.84 -6.92 -5.60
C ARG A 292 -11.25 -5.88 -4.66
N ARG A 293 -11.02 -6.23 -3.39
CA ARG A 293 -10.65 -5.27 -2.35
C ARG A 293 -9.21 -4.76 -2.47
N MET A 294 -8.26 -5.60 -2.86
CA MET A 294 -6.85 -5.21 -2.90
C MET A 294 -6.44 -4.57 -4.22
N ILE A 295 -7.13 -4.86 -5.32
CA ILE A 295 -6.69 -4.47 -6.68
C ILE A 295 -7.77 -3.65 -7.40
N LEU A 296 -8.98 -4.20 -7.58
CA LEU A 296 -10.01 -3.56 -8.41
C LEU A 296 -10.60 -2.30 -7.77
N VAL A 297 -10.92 -2.33 -6.48
CA VAL A 297 -11.51 -1.19 -5.75
C VAL A 297 -10.56 0.01 -5.75
N PRO A 298 -9.26 -0.11 -5.40
CA PRO A 298 -8.33 1.01 -5.53
C PRO A 298 -8.23 1.57 -6.96
N GLY A 299 -8.27 0.70 -7.98
CA GLY A 299 -8.29 1.12 -9.39
C GLY A 299 -9.56 1.89 -9.78
N MET A 300 -10.72 1.38 -9.38
CA MET A 300 -12.04 2.01 -9.57
C MET A 300 -12.11 3.37 -8.88
N LEU A 301 -11.71 3.43 -7.60
CA LEU A 301 -11.68 4.67 -6.83
C LEU A 301 -10.72 5.70 -7.42
N SER A 302 -9.60 5.27 -8.01
CA SER A 302 -8.70 6.19 -8.72
C SER A 302 -9.42 6.88 -9.88
N GLY A 303 -10.18 6.12 -10.68
CA GLY A 303 -11.03 6.67 -11.74
C GLY A 303 -12.05 7.68 -11.21
N MET A 304 -12.80 7.34 -10.16
CA MET A 304 -13.80 8.22 -9.54
C MET A 304 -13.20 9.53 -9.02
N TYR A 305 -12.01 9.48 -8.42
CA TYR A 305 -11.28 10.67 -7.97
C TYR A 305 -10.88 11.55 -9.15
N TYR A 306 -10.35 10.96 -10.22
CA TYR A 306 -9.99 11.73 -11.42
C TYR A 306 -11.21 12.38 -12.04
N GLU A 307 -12.31 11.66 -12.19
CA GLU A 307 -13.55 12.18 -12.79
C GLU A 307 -14.17 13.31 -11.97
N PHE A 308 -14.26 13.14 -10.64
CA PHE A 308 -14.85 14.16 -9.78
C PHE A 308 -14.00 15.44 -9.76
N TYR A 309 -12.70 15.34 -9.44
CA TYR A 309 -11.84 16.51 -9.28
C TYR A 309 -11.35 17.11 -10.61
N PHE A 310 -11.59 16.44 -11.74
CA PHE A 310 -11.41 17.08 -13.06
C PHE A 310 -12.54 18.08 -13.34
N ASN A 311 -13.76 17.78 -12.91
CA ASN A 311 -14.95 18.60 -13.13
C ASN A 311 -15.28 19.55 -11.96
N ASN A 312 -14.62 19.40 -10.82
CA ASN A 312 -14.85 20.17 -9.60
C ASN A 312 -13.55 20.76 -9.06
N GLU A 313 -13.66 21.63 -8.06
CA GLU A 313 -12.49 22.30 -7.49
C GLU A 313 -11.58 21.36 -6.70
N TYR A 314 -10.27 21.53 -6.82
CA TYR A 314 -9.33 20.74 -6.01
C TYR A 314 -9.41 21.06 -4.52
N ALA A 315 -9.17 20.05 -3.68
CA ALA A 315 -9.21 20.16 -2.23
C ALA A 315 -8.07 21.03 -1.65
N ARG A 316 -6.93 21.11 -2.34
CA ARG A 316 -5.76 21.97 -2.01
C ARG A 316 -5.27 21.86 -0.57
N LEU A 317 -5.47 20.71 0.08
CA LEU A 317 -5.20 20.50 1.51
C LEU A 317 -5.88 21.54 2.43
N ALA A 318 -6.91 22.24 1.94
CA ALA A 318 -7.58 23.33 2.65
C ALA A 318 -8.45 22.84 3.81
N TYR A 319 -8.79 21.55 3.84
CA TYR A 319 -9.42 20.90 4.99
C TYR A 319 -8.44 20.59 6.14
N SER A 320 -7.15 20.85 5.96
CA SER A 320 -6.11 20.55 6.95
C SER A 320 -4.99 21.60 6.95
N LEU A 321 -3.83 21.28 6.35
CA LEU A 321 -2.59 22.05 6.44
C LEU A 321 -2.69 23.46 5.84
N LEU A 322 -3.49 23.64 4.79
CA LEU A 322 -3.59 24.90 4.05
C LEU A 322 -4.94 25.60 4.26
N SER A 323 -5.63 25.28 5.37
CA SER A 323 -6.91 25.87 5.76
C SER A 323 -6.89 27.39 5.90
N SER A 324 -5.73 27.97 6.20
CA SER A 324 -5.55 29.43 6.28
C SER A 324 -5.22 30.10 4.93
N VAL A 325 -4.87 29.32 3.90
CA VAL A 325 -4.39 29.84 2.60
C VAL A 325 -5.45 29.72 1.52
N PHE A 326 -6.20 28.62 1.51
CA PHE A 326 -7.22 28.35 0.51
C PHE A 326 -8.59 28.13 1.18
N PRO A 327 -9.69 28.63 0.57
CA PRO A 327 -11.02 28.24 1.01
C PRO A 327 -11.26 26.76 0.71
N TYR A 328 -12.05 26.10 1.55
CA TYR A 328 -12.46 24.71 1.35
C TYR A 328 -13.97 24.65 1.08
N ASN A 329 -14.32 24.22 -0.14
CA ASN A 329 -15.70 24.28 -0.64
C ASN A 329 -16.49 22.97 -0.45
N TYR A 330 -15.95 22.03 0.33
CA TYR A 330 -16.60 20.76 0.65
C TYR A 330 -16.88 20.63 2.14
N SER A 331 -17.88 19.83 2.50
CA SER A 331 -18.31 19.61 3.89
C SER A 331 -17.42 18.63 4.67
N SER A 332 -16.64 17.80 3.97
CA SER A 332 -15.88 16.69 4.53
C SER A 332 -14.57 16.47 3.78
N THR A 333 -13.68 15.58 4.23
CA THR A 333 -12.39 15.32 3.55
C THR A 333 -12.58 14.54 2.24
N PRO A 334 -11.61 14.55 1.30
CA PRO A 334 -11.79 13.97 -0.04
C PRO A 334 -12.35 12.53 -0.06
N PRO A 335 -11.96 11.59 0.83
CA PRO A 335 -12.56 10.26 0.87
C PRO A 335 -14.06 10.25 1.19
N PHE A 336 -14.54 11.16 2.02
CA PHE A 336 -15.97 11.25 2.35
C PHE A 336 -16.75 12.04 1.30
N VAL A 337 -16.12 13.02 0.63
CA VAL A 337 -16.73 13.70 -0.53
C VAL A 337 -17.02 12.71 -1.65
N ILE A 338 -16.04 11.87 -1.99
CA ILE A 338 -16.23 10.82 -3.01
C ILE A 338 -17.18 9.73 -2.51
N GLY A 339 -17.14 9.42 -1.20
CA GLY A 339 -18.10 8.56 -0.51
C GLY A 339 -19.55 8.98 -0.71
N ASN A 340 -19.85 10.24 -0.41
CA ASN A 340 -21.16 10.83 -0.59
C ASN A 340 -21.56 10.86 -2.08
N TYR A 341 -20.68 11.37 -2.96
CA TYR A 341 -21.03 11.60 -4.36
C TYR A 341 -21.32 10.33 -5.16
N TYR A 342 -20.52 9.27 -5.00
CA TYR A 342 -20.69 8.03 -5.79
C TYR A 342 -21.46 6.92 -5.07
N PHE A 343 -21.54 6.96 -3.73
CA PHE A 343 -22.11 5.87 -2.93
C PHE A 343 -23.27 6.32 -2.03
N ASP A 344 -23.73 7.57 -2.16
CA ASP A 344 -24.85 8.16 -1.40
C ASP A 344 -24.72 7.93 0.12
N SER A 345 -23.48 8.06 0.63
CA SER A 345 -23.18 7.75 2.03
C SER A 345 -22.14 8.71 2.62
N ASP A 346 -22.60 9.58 3.53
CA ASP A 346 -21.74 10.50 4.30
C ASP A 346 -20.79 9.79 5.26
N PHE A 347 -21.10 8.53 5.62
CA PHE A 347 -20.29 7.71 6.51
C PHE A 347 -19.30 6.82 5.76
N MET A 348 -19.40 6.75 4.43
CA MET A 348 -18.50 5.95 3.61
C MET A 348 -17.21 6.72 3.32
N SER A 349 -16.09 6.12 3.70
CA SER A 349 -14.76 6.65 3.38
C SER A 349 -14.20 5.92 2.15
N ALA A 350 -14.29 6.57 0.99
CA ALA A 350 -13.75 6.09 -0.28
C ALA A 350 -12.24 6.37 -0.35
N ASN A 351 -11.47 5.63 0.44
CA ASN A 351 -10.02 5.82 0.51
C ASN A 351 -9.33 5.37 -0.78
N VAL A 352 -8.44 6.22 -1.29
CA VAL A 352 -7.70 5.97 -2.53
C VAL A 352 -6.20 6.08 -2.29
N ASN A 353 -5.42 5.56 -3.23
CA ASN A 353 -3.97 5.62 -3.19
C ASN A 353 -3.41 7.05 -3.20
N TYR A 354 -2.15 7.16 -2.79
CA TYR A 354 -1.47 8.44 -2.64
C TYR A 354 -1.32 9.24 -3.94
N VAL A 355 -1.38 8.60 -5.11
CA VAL A 355 -1.27 9.27 -6.42
C VAL A 355 -2.59 9.93 -6.79
N ALA A 356 -3.69 9.19 -6.77
CA ALA A 356 -5.04 9.71 -7.02
C ALA A 356 -5.47 10.72 -5.95
N SER A 357 -5.05 10.52 -4.69
CA SER A 357 -5.21 11.55 -3.66
C SER A 357 -4.44 12.82 -4.00
N GLY A 358 -3.22 12.73 -4.53
CA GLY A 358 -2.48 13.91 -5.02
C GLY A 358 -3.26 14.67 -6.11
N PHE A 359 -3.97 13.95 -7.00
CA PHE A 359 -4.84 14.58 -7.99
C PHE A 359 -6.01 15.35 -7.36
N ALA A 360 -6.66 14.82 -6.33
CA ALA A 360 -7.69 15.55 -5.60
C ALA A 360 -7.17 16.85 -4.98
N GLU A 361 -5.92 16.87 -4.53
CA GLU A 361 -5.34 18.05 -3.89
C GLU A 361 -4.94 19.15 -4.89
N PHE A 362 -4.25 18.81 -5.97
CA PHE A 362 -3.68 19.80 -6.91
C PHE A 362 -3.65 19.33 -8.38
N GLY A 363 -4.57 18.44 -8.78
CA GLY A 363 -4.62 17.88 -10.14
C GLY A 363 -3.33 17.16 -10.53
N TYR A 364 -2.93 17.30 -11.79
CA TYR A 364 -1.72 16.66 -12.31
C TYR A 364 -0.44 17.05 -11.57
N LEU A 365 -0.33 18.32 -11.12
CA LEU A 365 0.81 18.76 -10.32
C LEU A 365 0.88 18.03 -8.98
N GLY A 366 -0.28 17.78 -8.35
CA GLY A 366 -0.35 17.05 -7.09
C GLY A 366 0.13 15.62 -7.21
N MET A 367 -0.23 14.91 -8.30
CA MET A 367 0.29 13.56 -8.58
C MET A 367 1.83 13.54 -8.62
N ILE A 368 2.42 14.46 -9.38
CA ILE A 368 3.87 14.57 -9.56
C ILE A 368 4.58 14.92 -8.25
N VAL A 369 4.06 15.89 -7.50
CA VAL A 369 4.65 16.33 -6.22
C VAL A 369 4.61 15.22 -5.19
N PHE A 370 3.46 14.56 -5.00
CA PHE A 370 3.31 13.51 -3.99
C PHE A 370 4.16 12.28 -4.31
N VAL A 371 4.25 11.90 -5.59
CA VAL A 371 5.16 10.82 -6.03
C VAL A 371 6.63 11.19 -5.86
N SER A 372 7.00 12.44 -6.12
CA SER A 372 8.36 12.92 -5.87
C SER A 372 8.71 12.88 -4.38
N LEU A 373 7.81 13.33 -3.50
CA LEU A 373 8.02 13.29 -2.05
C LEU A 373 8.17 11.84 -1.53
N ALA A 374 7.29 10.93 -1.97
CA ALA A 374 7.42 9.52 -1.64
C ALA A 374 8.74 8.93 -2.16
N SER A 375 9.13 9.26 -3.40
CA SER A 375 10.38 8.80 -4.01
C SER A 375 11.61 9.31 -3.26
N VAL A 376 11.63 10.57 -2.83
CA VAL A 376 12.71 11.16 -2.00
C VAL A 376 12.80 10.45 -0.65
N LEU A 377 11.66 10.22 0.01
CA LEU A 377 11.63 9.50 1.29
C LEU A 377 12.20 8.09 1.13
N TYR A 378 11.69 7.29 0.19
CA TYR A 378 12.20 5.93 -0.03
C TYR A 378 13.65 5.91 -0.51
N LYS A 379 14.07 6.95 -1.25
CA LYS A 379 15.46 7.08 -1.65
C LYS A 379 16.37 7.27 -0.44
N SER A 380 15.98 8.09 0.54
CA SER A 380 16.74 8.23 1.78
C SER A 380 16.87 6.88 2.52
N LEU A 381 15.84 6.02 2.45
CA LEU A 381 15.82 4.71 3.10
C LEU A 381 16.74 3.68 2.43
N ASP A 382 17.07 3.84 1.15
CA ASP A 382 18.07 3.00 0.47
C ASP A 382 19.42 3.02 1.23
N MET A 383 19.75 4.13 1.92
CA MET A 383 20.98 4.25 2.72
C MET A 383 21.02 3.30 3.94
N ALA A 384 19.86 2.88 4.45
CA ALA A 384 19.76 1.90 5.51
C ALA A 384 19.92 0.45 5.01
N ALA A 385 19.81 0.23 3.69
CA ALA A 385 19.88 -1.07 3.02
C ALA A 385 21.30 -1.36 2.46
N SER A 386 22.34 -1.23 3.30
CA SER A 386 23.74 -1.25 2.82
C SER A 386 24.27 -2.61 2.34
N ASN A 387 23.66 -3.71 2.80
CA ASN A 387 23.98 -5.08 2.40
C ASN A 387 22.72 -5.94 2.36
N ASN A 388 22.81 -7.16 1.82
CA ASN A 388 21.65 -8.04 1.62
C ASN A 388 20.83 -8.31 2.90
N LYS A 389 21.48 -8.45 4.07
CA LYS A 389 20.79 -8.70 5.34
C LYS A 389 20.09 -7.45 5.85
N GLU A 390 20.75 -6.30 5.78
CA GLU A 390 20.15 -5.01 6.12
C GLU A 390 18.98 -4.69 5.19
N SER A 391 19.18 -4.86 3.88
CA SER A 391 18.13 -4.69 2.86
C SER A 391 16.91 -5.55 3.15
N SER A 392 17.11 -6.86 3.38
CA SER A 392 16.01 -7.78 3.71
C SER A 392 15.20 -7.31 4.92
N PHE A 393 15.87 -6.85 5.98
CA PHE A 393 15.22 -6.32 7.17
C PHE A 393 14.46 -5.03 6.90
N VAL A 394 15.09 -4.08 6.20
CA VAL A 394 14.49 -2.78 5.88
C VAL A 394 13.27 -2.96 4.97
N ILE A 395 13.35 -3.80 3.94
CA ILE A 395 12.22 -4.13 3.05
C ILE A 395 11.07 -4.73 3.86
N CYS A 396 11.34 -5.70 4.74
CA CYS A 396 10.31 -6.29 5.60
C CYS A 396 9.69 -5.26 6.55
N ALA A 397 10.48 -4.34 7.12
CA ALA A 397 10.00 -3.28 8.00
C ALA A 397 9.10 -2.27 7.28
N LEU A 398 9.38 -2.00 6.00
CA LEU A 398 8.64 -1.03 5.18
C LEU A 398 7.46 -1.64 4.43
N LEU A 399 7.29 -2.96 4.44
CA LEU A 399 6.28 -3.64 3.62
C LEU A 399 4.85 -3.20 3.93
N LEU A 400 4.43 -3.21 5.20
CA LEU A 400 3.08 -2.74 5.59
C LEU A 400 2.92 -1.22 5.43
N PRO A 401 3.89 -0.38 5.86
CA PRO A 401 3.85 1.06 5.59
C PRO A 401 3.78 1.42 4.10
N THR A 402 4.40 0.63 3.21
CA THR A 402 4.29 0.83 1.75
C THR A 402 2.89 0.45 1.27
N TRP A 403 2.32 -0.64 1.79
CA TRP A 403 0.96 -1.06 1.43
C TRP A 403 -0.08 0.01 1.73
N VAL A 404 0.09 0.75 2.82
CA VAL A 404 -0.78 1.88 3.20
C VAL A 404 -0.88 2.95 2.11
N LEU A 405 0.14 3.10 1.24
CA LEU A 405 0.08 4.06 0.13
C LEU A 405 -0.93 3.66 -0.95
N VAL A 406 -1.37 2.39 -0.98
CA VAL A 406 -2.38 1.89 -1.93
C VAL A 406 -3.79 2.34 -1.53
N ASP A 407 -4.03 2.60 -0.25
CA ASP A 407 -5.35 2.92 0.31
C ASP A 407 -5.35 4.18 1.19
N SER A 408 -4.36 5.07 1.05
CA SER A 408 -4.37 6.36 1.75
C SER A 408 -3.52 7.43 1.06
N SER A 409 -3.79 8.70 1.40
CA SER A 409 -2.97 9.83 0.99
C SER A 409 -1.56 9.77 1.61
N LEU A 410 -0.57 10.38 0.94
CA LEU A 410 0.83 10.36 1.41
C LEU A 410 0.98 10.94 2.83
N LEU A 411 0.35 12.09 3.09
CA LEU A 411 0.45 12.76 4.38
C LEU A 411 -0.18 11.92 5.51
N THR A 412 -1.33 11.31 5.25
CA THR A 412 -1.96 10.36 6.19
C THR A 412 -1.09 9.14 6.41
N ALA A 413 -0.48 8.58 5.35
CA ALA A 413 0.45 7.46 5.48
C ALA A 413 1.66 7.83 6.37
N MET A 414 2.26 9.00 6.14
CA MET A 414 3.41 9.51 6.87
C MET A 414 3.13 9.74 8.36
N ILE A 415 2.04 10.46 8.67
CA ILE A 415 1.74 10.93 10.03
C ILE A 415 0.89 9.89 10.77
N THR A 416 -0.26 9.52 10.21
CA THR A 416 -1.26 8.69 10.91
C THR A 416 -0.86 7.23 10.93
N HIS A 417 -0.37 6.68 9.82
CA HIS A 417 -0.03 5.25 9.74
C HIS A 417 1.43 4.92 10.05
N GLY A 418 2.21 5.92 10.48
CA GLY A 418 3.56 5.73 10.99
C GLY A 418 4.63 5.50 9.93
N LEU A 419 4.38 5.78 8.65
CA LEU A 419 5.42 5.66 7.60
C LEU A 419 6.61 6.60 7.86
N LEU A 420 6.40 7.81 8.38
CA LEU A 420 7.52 8.69 8.75
C LEU A 420 8.26 8.17 9.98
N LEU A 421 7.51 7.69 10.99
CA LEU A 421 8.08 7.15 12.22
C LEU A 421 8.98 5.93 11.93
N ILE A 422 8.48 4.96 11.15
CA ILE A 422 9.25 3.77 10.78
C ILE A 422 10.46 4.14 9.92
N SER A 423 10.33 5.13 9.04
CA SER A 423 11.43 5.64 8.23
C SER A 423 12.57 6.15 9.12
N ILE A 424 12.25 6.96 10.14
CA ILE A 424 13.22 7.44 11.13
C ILE A 424 13.87 6.26 11.87
N ILE A 425 13.07 5.34 12.40
CA ILE A 425 13.57 4.18 13.16
C ILE A 425 14.52 3.32 12.31
N VAL A 426 14.17 3.08 11.05
CA VAL A 426 14.97 2.33 10.08
C VAL A 426 16.29 3.04 9.78
N LEU A 427 16.27 4.35 9.51
CA LEU A 427 17.48 5.12 9.22
C LEU A 427 18.46 5.01 10.38
N PHE A 428 17.99 5.19 11.62
CA PHE A 428 18.84 5.15 12.81
C PHE A 428 19.14 3.74 13.34
N TYR A 429 18.67 2.68 12.66
CA TYR A 429 18.89 1.31 13.09
C TYR A 429 20.40 0.96 13.14
N PRO A 430 20.89 0.33 14.22
CA PRO A 430 22.31 -0.03 14.34
C PRO A 430 22.80 -0.95 13.21
N LYS A 431 24.06 -0.79 12.79
CA LYS A 431 24.67 -1.71 11.82
C LYS A 431 24.55 -3.15 12.30
N PHE A 432 24.26 -4.05 11.38
CA PHE A 432 24.24 -5.47 11.70
C PHE A 432 25.67 -5.87 12.06
N ARG A 433 25.87 -6.41 13.27
CA ARG A 433 27.16 -6.98 13.64
C ARG A 433 27.44 -8.13 12.68
N GLU A 434 28.52 -8.04 11.91
CA GLU A 434 29.09 -9.21 11.28
C GLU A 434 29.44 -10.17 12.42
N ARG A 435 28.80 -11.34 12.45
CA ARG A 435 29.32 -12.43 13.28
C ARG A 435 30.70 -12.72 12.70
N GLN A 436 31.75 -12.31 13.39
CA GLN A 436 33.07 -12.86 13.16
C GLN A 436 32.90 -14.37 13.23
N SER A 437 33.17 -15.07 12.13
CA SER A 437 33.32 -16.51 12.14
C SER A 437 34.44 -16.80 13.12
N VAL A 438 34.07 -17.26 14.32
CA VAL A 438 35.01 -17.93 15.20
C VAL A 438 35.33 -19.22 14.47
N ASN A 439 36.54 -19.27 13.91
CA ASN A 439 37.12 -20.46 13.30
C ASN A 439 37.19 -21.61 14.30
#